data_AF-A0AAW1Q7T7-F1
#
_entry.id   AF-A0AAW1Q7T7-F1
#
_cell.length_a   1.000
_cell.length_b   1.000
_cell.length_c   1.000
_cell.angle_alpha   90.00
_cell.angle_beta   90.00
_cell.angle_gamma   90.00
#
_symmetry.space_group_name_H-M   'P 1'
#
loop_
_entity.id
_entity.type
_entity.pdbx_description
1 polymer ?
#
loop_
_entity_poly.entity_id
_entity_poly.type
_entity_poly.pdbx_seq_one_letter_code
_entity_poly.pdbx_strand_id
1 'polypeptide(L)'
;MRRLASFGKQSSFSSSPLCPAVPLDGSETVLGLRDLDRHHRATKEAEALAELAKHARSAQQRPNHQARTQHMRYQGPYIHQLTFQDLRRQPQDWLRFIGMESHAGPCSSWAASFNVPEHLTMLAERLEENFVHFLGNYVIVTLLLFSIIMARRPWALLGCGAMGGLWLLQRRAAVSPSQQSSSTSNPSASRPAAATDSSSTPAAFQPGALSRNQDNLTAALPMLTIMGWILFIYTSCLTALLRWATLTALLALFHASFMRPASEISWSRQSGRRTLGWSLAEVYMGRPASGPGSGRLDRRSSRSYEDPGDPRKLLREINEIVFNAAGQAWLLCLRYPQEWLQQAYDLVRYPRIFLNNSTGF
;
A
#
# COMPACT_ATOMS: atom_id res chain seq x y z
N MET A 1 -52.15 6.34 20.62
CA MET A 1 -52.67 6.44 19.24
C MET A 1 -51.97 7.58 18.48
N ARG A 2 -50.96 7.26 17.66
CA ARG A 2 -50.50 8.07 16.53
C ARG A 2 -49.81 7.12 15.54
N ARG A 3 -50.33 7.11 14.30
CA ARG A 3 -49.95 6.21 13.21
C ARG A 3 -48.57 6.57 12.66
N LEU A 4 -47.69 5.59 12.55
CA LEU A 4 -46.55 5.64 11.63
C LEU A 4 -46.83 4.63 10.52
N ALA A 5 -47.19 5.14 9.35
CA ALA A 5 -47.29 4.38 8.13
C ALA A 5 -45.88 4.15 7.57
N SER A 6 -45.52 2.89 7.40
CA SER A 6 -44.29 2.42 6.79
C SER A 6 -44.30 2.71 5.29
N PHE A 7 -43.34 3.52 4.84
CA PHE A 7 -42.97 3.62 3.43
C PHE A 7 -42.13 2.41 3.04
N GLY A 8 -42.77 1.39 2.48
CA GLY A 8 -42.11 0.35 1.71
C GLY A 8 -41.94 0.80 0.26
N LYS A 9 -40.70 1.16 -0.12
CA LYS A 9 -40.28 1.19 -1.52
C LYS A 9 -39.09 0.25 -1.65
N GLN A 10 -39.38 -0.99 -2.07
CA GLN A 10 -38.38 -1.92 -2.56
C GLN A 10 -37.86 -1.38 -3.89
N SER A 11 -36.68 -0.76 -3.88
CA SER A 11 -35.89 -0.54 -5.09
C SER A 11 -35.20 -1.86 -5.45
N SER A 12 -35.58 -2.42 -6.58
CA SER A 12 -34.97 -3.60 -7.21
C SER A 12 -33.49 -3.36 -7.51
N PHE A 13 -32.62 -4.07 -6.79
CA PHE A 13 -31.17 -4.17 -7.04
C PHE A 13 -30.84 -5.14 -8.19
N SER A 14 -31.61 -5.11 -9.29
CA SER A 14 -31.51 -6.08 -10.39
C SER A 14 -30.53 -5.69 -11.50
N SER A 15 -29.65 -4.72 -11.30
CA SER A 15 -28.70 -4.26 -12.33
C SER A 15 -27.26 -4.10 -11.83
N SER A 16 -26.86 -4.86 -10.80
CA SER A 16 -25.46 -4.98 -10.41
C SER A 16 -24.83 -6.22 -11.08
N PRO A 17 -23.77 -6.08 -11.90
CA PRO A 17 -23.10 -7.19 -12.59
C PRO A 17 -22.32 -8.15 -11.68
N LEU A 18 -22.48 -8.03 -10.35
CA LEU A 18 -21.78 -8.84 -9.34
C LEU A 18 -22.74 -9.60 -8.42
N CYS A 19 -24.00 -9.81 -8.82
CA CYS A 19 -24.93 -10.61 -8.03
C CYS A 19 -24.63 -12.12 -8.24
N PRO A 20 -24.28 -12.89 -7.19
CA PRO A 20 -23.97 -14.33 -7.28
C PRO A 20 -25.21 -15.21 -7.41
N ALA A 21 -26.39 -14.64 -7.69
CA ALA A 21 -27.68 -15.32 -7.73
C ALA A 21 -28.30 -15.25 -9.14
N VAL A 22 -27.51 -15.52 -10.18
CA VAL A 22 -28.07 -15.93 -11.47
C VAL A 22 -28.29 -17.44 -11.38
N PRO A 23 -29.54 -17.94 -11.37
CA PRO A 23 -29.79 -19.38 -11.41
C PRO A 23 -29.23 -19.93 -12.72
N LEU A 24 -28.18 -20.74 -12.61
CA LEU A 24 -27.50 -21.42 -13.71
C LEU A 24 -28.31 -22.64 -14.17
N ASP A 25 -29.62 -22.51 -14.35
CA ASP A 25 -30.44 -23.55 -14.97
C ASP A 25 -30.12 -23.59 -16.47
N GLY A 26 -29.12 -24.41 -16.83
CA GLY A 26 -28.77 -24.73 -18.22
C GLY A 26 -27.29 -24.55 -18.60
N SER A 27 -26.47 -23.92 -17.76
CA SER A 27 -25.04 -23.68 -18.07
C SER A 27 -24.14 -24.90 -17.86
N GLU A 28 -24.64 -25.97 -17.23
CA GLU A 28 -23.87 -27.20 -17.00
C GLU A 28 -23.82 -28.12 -18.23
N THR A 29 -24.62 -27.82 -19.27
CA THR A 29 -24.52 -28.57 -20.53
C THR A 29 -23.38 -28.02 -21.38
N VAL A 30 -22.59 -28.91 -21.99
CA VAL A 30 -21.49 -28.58 -22.92
C VAL A 30 -21.93 -27.63 -24.05
N LEU A 31 -23.23 -27.61 -24.37
CA LEU A 31 -23.86 -26.70 -25.32
C LEU A 31 -23.96 -25.26 -24.79
N GLY A 32 -24.37 -25.07 -23.53
CA GLY A 32 -24.45 -23.74 -22.90
C GLY A 32 -23.09 -23.04 -22.76
N LEU A 33 -22.04 -23.80 -22.42
CA LEU A 33 -20.66 -23.29 -22.41
C LEU A 33 -20.16 -22.88 -23.80
N ARG A 34 -20.53 -23.63 -24.85
CA ARG A 34 -20.17 -23.28 -26.24
C ARG A 34 -20.87 -22.01 -26.71
N ASP A 35 -22.13 -21.81 -26.34
CA ASP A 35 -22.86 -20.61 -26.72
C ASP A 35 -22.38 -19.38 -25.94
N LEU A 36 -21.98 -19.53 -24.68
CA LEU A 36 -21.36 -18.45 -23.91
C LEU A 36 -19.97 -18.08 -24.47
N ASP A 37 -19.17 -19.06 -24.89
CA ASP A 37 -17.87 -18.82 -25.52
C ASP A 37 -18.02 -18.16 -26.90
N ARG A 38 -19.05 -18.54 -27.69
CA ARG A 38 -19.41 -17.83 -28.94
C ARG A 38 -19.83 -16.40 -28.67
N HIS A 39 -20.65 -16.16 -27.65
CA HIS A 39 -21.10 -14.82 -27.32
C HIS A 39 -19.96 -13.92 -26.85
N HIS A 40 -19.01 -14.47 -26.09
CA HIS A 40 -17.83 -13.75 -25.62
C HIS A 40 -16.84 -13.43 -26.76
N ARG A 41 -16.70 -14.32 -27.75
CA ARG A 41 -15.91 -14.05 -28.96
C ARG A 41 -16.57 -12.99 -29.83
N ALA A 42 -17.88 -13.07 -30.04
CA ALA A 42 -18.63 -12.08 -30.81
C ALA A 42 -18.55 -10.67 -30.18
N THR A 43 -18.58 -10.56 -28.85
CA THR A 43 -18.41 -9.27 -28.16
C THR A 43 -16.97 -8.75 -28.29
N LYS A 44 -15.96 -9.62 -28.18
CA LYS A 44 -14.56 -9.21 -28.36
C LYS A 44 -14.26 -8.78 -29.79
N GLU A 45 -14.83 -9.45 -30.78
CA GLU A 45 -14.70 -9.07 -32.19
C GLU A 45 -15.40 -7.73 -32.48
N ALA A 46 -16.59 -7.50 -31.91
CA ALA A 46 -17.29 -6.23 -32.03
C ALA A 46 -16.53 -5.07 -31.35
N GLU A 47 -15.93 -5.31 -30.18
CA GLU A 47 -15.07 -4.35 -29.50
C GLU A 47 -13.79 -4.06 -30.30
N ALA A 48 -13.12 -5.10 -30.83
CA ALA A 48 -11.93 -4.94 -31.67
C ALA A 48 -12.23 -4.15 -32.95
N LEU A 49 -13.39 -4.40 -33.60
CA LEU A 49 -13.84 -3.64 -34.76
C LEU A 49 -14.21 -2.19 -34.42
N ALA A 50 -14.81 -1.95 -33.24
CA ALA A 50 -15.10 -0.61 -32.74
C ALA A 50 -13.81 0.18 -32.43
N GLU A 51 -12.81 -0.49 -31.85
CA GLU A 51 -11.48 0.10 -31.62
C GLU A 51 -10.76 0.40 -32.94
N LEU A 52 -10.79 -0.51 -33.91
CA LEU A 52 -10.26 -0.28 -35.26
C LEU A 52 -10.93 0.91 -35.96
N ALA A 53 -12.26 1.03 -35.86
CA ALA A 53 -13.01 2.16 -36.42
C ALA A 53 -12.67 3.48 -35.70
N LYS A 54 -12.43 3.44 -34.39
CA LYS A 54 -12.00 4.60 -33.59
C LYS A 54 -10.57 5.02 -33.93
N HIS A 55 -9.67 4.05 -34.17
CA HIS A 55 -8.30 4.29 -34.65
C HIS A 55 -8.27 4.85 -36.08
N ALA A 56 -9.12 4.35 -36.99
CA ALA A 56 -9.23 4.88 -38.35
C ALA A 56 -9.74 6.34 -38.37
N ARG A 57 -10.71 6.68 -37.51
CA ARG A 57 -11.21 8.07 -37.37
C ARG A 57 -10.20 9.02 -36.73
N SER A 58 -9.40 8.53 -35.78
CA SER A 58 -8.31 9.32 -35.17
C SER A 58 -7.10 9.50 -36.09
N ALA A 59 -6.92 8.65 -37.11
CA ALA A 59 -5.89 8.82 -38.14
C ALA A 59 -6.20 9.95 -39.16
N GLN A 60 -7.47 10.35 -39.31
CA GLN A 60 -7.89 11.43 -40.23
C GLN A 60 -8.01 12.82 -39.57
N GLN A 61 -8.00 12.90 -38.24
CA GLN A 61 -7.90 14.19 -37.52
C GLN A 61 -6.44 14.62 -37.39
N ARG A 62 -6.02 15.55 -38.27
CA ARG A 62 -4.78 16.36 -38.26
C ARG A 62 -3.72 16.00 -37.18
N PRO A 63 -2.56 15.45 -37.57
CA PRO A 63 -1.53 14.97 -36.64
C PRO A 63 -0.57 16.09 -36.21
N ASN A 64 -1.01 17.12 -35.48
CA ASN A 64 -0.03 18.18 -35.11
C ASN A 64 -0.03 18.74 -33.69
N HIS A 65 -0.97 18.41 -32.79
CA HIS A 65 -0.88 18.91 -31.40
C HIS A 65 -1.10 17.92 -30.26
N GLN A 66 -1.74 16.76 -30.47
CA GLN A 66 -1.99 15.81 -29.37
C GLN A 66 -1.00 14.63 -29.31
N ALA A 67 -0.28 14.32 -30.39
CA ALA A 67 0.71 13.23 -30.41
C ALA A 67 2.09 13.62 -29.85
N ARG A 68 2.34 14.91 -29.58
CA ARG A 68 3.67 15.43 -29.19
C ARG A 68 3.85 15.67 -27.68
N THR A 69 2.83 15.33 -26.88
CA THR A 69 2.83 15.42 -25.41
C THR A 69 2.63 14.05 -24.75
N GLN A 70 2.90 12.95 -25.44
CA GLN A 70 3.29 11.72 -24.76
C GLN A 70 4.74 11.90 -24.31
N HIS A 71 4.91 12.74 -23.29
CA HIS A 71 6.16 12.91 -22.56
C HIS A 71 6.69 11.52 -22.20
N MET A 72 7.99 11.31 -22.38
CA MET A 72 8.64 10.07 -22.01
C MET A 72 8.28 9.75 -20.56
N ARG A 73 7.33 8.83 -20.43
CA ARG A 73 6.78 8.32 -19.18
C ARG A 73 7.94 7.71 -18.41
N TYR A 74 7.92 7.86 -17.10
CA TYR A 74 8.79 7.12 -16.19
C TYR A 74 8.85 5.64 -16.64
N GLN A 75 10.02 5.20 -17.13
CA GLN A 75 10.28 3.82 -17.57
C GLN A 75 10.91 2.97 -16.45
N GLY A 76 10.96 3.51 -15.23
CA GLY A 76 11.54 2.81 -14.10
C GLY A 76 10.63 1.68 -13.60
N PRO A 77 11.14 0.85 -12.67
CA PRO A 77 10.34 -0.19 -12.08
C PRO A 77 9.16 0.43 -11.33
N TYR A 78 7.99 -0.15 -11.52
CA TYR A 78 6.77 0.23 -10.81
C TYR A 78 6.78 -0.29 -9.37
N ILE A 79 5.92 0.26 -8.50
CA ILE A 79 5.84 -0.16 -7.09
C ILE A 79 5.61 -1.67 -6.95
N HIS A 80 4.76 -2.24 -7.82
CA HIS A 80 4.46 -3.68 -7.82
C HIS A 80 5.64 -4.57 -8.28
N GLN A 81 6.70 -3.97 -8.83
CA GLN A 81 7.91 -4.67 -9.30
C GLN A 81 9.08 -4.52 -8.32
N LEU A 82 8.89 -3.81 -7.20
CA LEU A 82 9.94 -3.63 -6.20
C LEU A 82 10.29 -4.95 -5.54
N THR A 83 11.59 -5.23 -5.48
CA THR A 83 12.16 -6.42 -4.86
C THR A 83 12.87 -6.08 -3.54
N PHE A 84 13.20 -7.09 -2.73
CA PHE A 84 14.03 -6.90 -1.53
C PHE A 84 15.43 -6.34 -1.83
N GLN A 85 15.93 -6.46 -3.07
CA GLN A 85 17.20 -5.86 -3.46
C GLN A 85 17.10 -4.34 -3.57
N ASP A 86 15.92 -3.82 -3.92
CA ASP A 86 15.70 -2.38 -4.03
C ASP A 86 15.71 -1.68 -2.67
N LEU A 87 15.35 -2.40 -1.60
CA LEU A 87 15.50 -1.93 -0.21
C LEU A 87 16.97 -1.79 0.22
N ARG A 88 17.92 -2.41 -0.50
CA ARG A 88 19.36 -2.29 -0.22
C ARG A 88 20.02 -1.13 -0.94
N ARG A 89 19.30 -0.44 -1.83
CA ARG A 89 19.83 0.74 -2.52
C ARG A 89 20.17 1.82 -1.49
N GLN A 90 21.27 2.53 -1.71
CA GLN A 90 21.66 3.63 -0.83
C GLN A 90 20.58 4.73 -0.88
N PRO A 91 20.29 5.39 0.26
CA PRO A 91 19.39 6.53 0.27
C PRO A 91 19.96 7.64 -0.63
N GLN A 92 19.06 8.38 -1.27
CA GLN A 92 19.42 9.58 -2.03
C GLN A 92 19.89 10.69 -1.08
N ASP A 93 20.56 11.70 -1.64
CA ASP A 93 20.96 12.89 -0.88
C ASP A 93 19.74 13.51 -0.18
N TRP A 94 19.89 13.82 1.11
CA TRP A 94 18.85 14.45 1.93
C TRP A 94 18.50 15.86 1.45
N LEU A 95 19.46 16.60 0.90
CA LEU A 95 19.17 17.92 0.32
C LEU A 95 18.24 17.77 -0.88
N ARG A 96 18.44 16.73 -1.68
CA ARG A 96 17.57 16.38 -2.80
C ARG A 96 16.19 15.95 -2.33
N PHE A 97 16.15 15.05 -1.33
CA PHE A 97 14.90 14.59 -0.73
C PHE A 97 14.09 15.77 -0.17
N ILE A 98 14.70 16.69 0.58
CA ILE A 98 13.96 17.83 1.14
C ILE A 98 13.63 18.89 0.06
N GLY A 99 14.12 18.73 -1.17
CA GLY A 99 13.95 19.67 -2.26
C GLY A 99 14.76 20.96 -2.06
N MET A 100 15.82 20.92 -1.25
CA MET A 100 16.77 22.01 -1.06
C MET A 100 17.92 21.98 -2.06
N GLU A 101 18.10 20.88 -2.81
CA GLU A 101 19.15 20.78 -3.79
C GLU A 101 18.98 21.84 -4.89
N SER A 102 19.88 22.82 -4.87
CA SER A 102 19.88 23.98 -5.76
C SER A 102 20.35 23.56 -7.15
N HIS A 103 19.43 23.00 -7.93
CA HIS A 103 19.67 22.76 -9.35
C HIS A 103 19.33 23.99 -10.23
N ALA A 104 18.65 24.99 -9.66
CA ALA A 104 18.17 26.18 -10.36
C ALA A 104 18.85 27.49 -9.94
N GLY A 105 20.00 27.41 -9.25
CA GLY A 105 20.79 28.58 -8.86
C GLY A 105 20.51 29.10 -7.43
N PRO A 106 21.21 30.17 -7.01
CA PRO A 106 21.37 30.58 -5.60
C PRO A 106 20.10 31.05 -4.88
N CYS A 107 18.92 31.00 -5.51
CA CYS A 107 17.65 31.39 -4.91
C CYS A 107 16.52 30.36 -5.11
N SER A 108 16.84 29.10 -5.41
CA SER A 108 15.82 28.05 -5.47
C SER A 108 15.28 27.75 -4.07
N SER A 109 14.11 28.30 -3.75
CA SER A 109 13.38 27.95 -2.53
C SER A 109 12.91 26.49 -2.61
N TRP A 110 12.82 25.81 -1.48
CA TRP A 110 12.25 24.46 -1.38
C TRP A 110 10.89 24.35 -2.10
N ALA A 111 10.10 25.43 -2.08
CA ALA A 111 8.80 25.51 -2.74
C ALA A 111 8.85 25.39 -4.27
N ALA A 112 10.01 25.55 -4.90
CA ALA A 112 10.22 25.31 -6.32
C ALA A 112 10.41 23.82 -6.65
N SER A 113 10.83 23.01 -5.68
CA SER A 113 10.99 21.56 -5.81
C SER A 113 9.67 20.81 -5.66
N PHE A 114 8.65 21.46 -5.08
CA PHE A 114 7.29 20.93 -4.98
C PHE A 114 6.36 21.58 -6.01
N ASN A 115 5.62 20.78 -6.76
CA ASN A 115 4.60 21.26 -7.69
C ASN A 115 3.30 20.45 -7.61
N VAL A 116 2.19 21.15 -7.81
CA VAL A 116 0.87 20.55 -7.94
C VAL A 116 0.76 19.97 -9.35
N PRO A 117 0.49 18.66 -9.50
CA PRO A 117 0.33 18.05 -10.81
C PRO A 117 -0.88 18.64 -11.53
N GLU A 118 -0.85 18.67 -12.85
CA GLU A 118 -1.95 19.24 -13.66
C GLU A 118 -3.18 18.32 -13.69
N HIS A 119 -2.96 17.01 -13.58
CA HIS A 119 -3.99 15.98 -13.68
C HIS A 119 -3.72 14.84 -12.69
N LEU A 120 -4.77 14.09 -12.32
CA LEU A 120 -4.66 12.96 -11.38
C LEU A 120 -3.79 11.80 -11.91
N THR A 121 -3.75 11.60 -13.23
CA THR A 121 -2.85 10.59 -13.83
C THR A 121 -1.38 10.92 -13.57
N MET A 122 -1.02 12.20 -13.66
CA MET A 122 0.32 12.69 -13.37
C MET A 122 0.68 12.56 -11.89
N LEU A 123 -0.30 12.74 -11.00
CA LEU A 123 -0.13 12.49 -9.56
C LEU A 123 0.29 11.05 -9.29
N ALA A 124 -0.39 10.08 -9.92
CA ALA A 124 -0.06 8.66 -9.78
C ALA A 124 1.34 8.34 -10.31
N GLU A 125 1.69 8.84 -11.50
CA GLU A 125 3.03 8.65 -12.08
C GLU A 125 4.15 9.24 -11.19
N ARG A 126 3.93 10.45 -10.65
CA ARG A 126 4.87 11.08 -9.70
C ARG A 126 5.02 10.29 -8.42
N LEU A 127 3.89 9.82 -7.87
CA LEU A 127 3.89 9.02 -6.66
C LEU A 127 4.74 7.77 -6.87
N GLU A 128 4.56 7.06 -7.98
CA GLU A 128 5.35 5.87 -8.30
C GLU A 128 6.84 6.19 -8.51
N GLU A 129 7.17 7.19 -9.34
CA GLU A 129 8.55 7.58 -9.63
C GLU A 129 9.29 8.02 -8.36
N ASN A 130 8.70 8.94 -7.59
CA ASN A 130 9.33 9.46 -6.38
C ASN A 130 9.40 8.41 -5.27
N PHE A 131 8.39 7.55 -5.13
CA PHE A 131 8.40 6.48 -4.13
C PHE A 131 9.57 5.52 -4.38
N VAL A 132 9.75 5.10 -5.62
CA VAL A 132 10.85 4.21 -6.01
C VAL A 132 12.20 4.91 -5.91
N HIS A 133 12.28 6.16 -6.36
CA HIS A 133 13.52 6.93 -6.36
C HIS A 133 14.05 7.22 -4.94
N PHE A 134 13.15 7.54 -3.99
CA PHE A 134 13.48 7.90 -2.61
C PHE A 134 13.17 6.80 -1.59
N LEU A 135 13.01 5.54 -2.02
CA LEU A 135 12.63 4.42 -1.16
C LEU A 135 13.50 4.30 0.10
N GLY A 136 14.82 4.42 -0.05
CA GLY A 136 15.75 4.36 1.08
C GLY A 136 15.53 5.49 2.10
N ASN A 137 15.30 6.73 1.64
CA ASN A 137 15.00 7.86 2.51
C ASN A 137 13.69 7.65 3.26
N TYR A 138 12.65 7.14 2.59
CA TYR A 138 11.37 6.82 3.25
C TYR A 138 11.53 5.78 4.33
N VAL A 139 12.32 4.72 4.11
CA VAL A 139 12.60 3.72 5.16
C VAL A 139 13.30 4.36 6.35
N ILE A 140 14.29 5.23 6.14
CA ILE A 140 14.98 5.92 7.24
C ILE A 140 14.02 6.83 8.01
N VAL A 141 13.21 7.64 7.32
CA VAL A 141 12.20 8.50 7.96
C VAL A 141 11.19 7.68 8.75
N THR A 142 10.74 6.55 8.18
CA THR A 142 9.85 5.59 8.83
C THR A 142 10.45 5.08 10.15
N LEU A 143 11.72 4.66 10.15
CA LEU A 143 12.41 4.20 11.35
C LEU A 143 12.68 5.31 12.37
N LEU A 144 12.97 6.53 11.91
CA LEU A 144 13.17 7.70 12.77
C LEU A 144 11.86 8.10 13.46
N LEU A 145 10.75 8.16 12.73
CA LEU A 145 9.43 8.41 13.29
C LEU A 145 9.02 7.30 14.27
N PHE A 146 9.29 6.04 13.94
CA PHE A 146 9.07 4.91 14.84
C PHE A 146 9.82 5.14 16.16
N SER A 147 11.11 5.47 16.08
CA SER A 147 11.98 5.68 17.22
C SER A 147 11.52 6.85 18.09
N ILE A 148 11.11 7.98 17.49
CA ILE A 148 10.58 9.15 18.21
C ILE A 148 9.27 8.80 18.95
N ILE A 149 8.35 8.09 18.28
CA ILE A 149 7.07 7.70 18.88
C ILE A 149 7.29 6.73 20.04
N MET A 150 8.19 5.76 19.86
CA MET A 150 8.52 4.78 20.88
C MET A 150 9.30 5.38 22.06
N ALA A 151 10.17 6.36 21.82
CA ALA A 151 10.85 7.10 22.89
C ALA A 151 9.84 7.85 23.81
N ARG A 152 8.71 8.30 23.26
CA ARG A 152 7.61 8.90 24.03
C ARG A 152 6.69 7.89 24.71
N ARG A 153 6.78 6.60 24.33
CA ARG A 153 5.91 5.52 24.83
C ARG A 153 6.77 4.26 25.07
N PRO A 154 7.69 4.29 26.06
CA PRO A 154 8.60 3.16 26.29
C PRO A 154 7.87 1.85 26.62
N TRP A 155 6.69 1.92 27.25
CA TRP A 155 5.85 0.74 27.47
C TRP A 155 5.42 0.05 26.17
N ALA A 156 5.17 0.81 25.10
CA ALA A 156 4.83 0.25 23.80
C ALA A 156 5.98 -0.62 23.24
N LEU A 157 7.25 -0.25 23.49
CA LEU A 157 8.40 -1.07 23.09
C LEU A 157 8.36 -2.47 23.69
N LEU A 158 7.90 -2.61 24.94
CA LEU A 158 7.75 -3.93 25.57
C LEU A 158 6.68 -4.77 24.85
N GLY A 159 5.53 -4.16 24.52
CA GLY A 159 4.48 -4.83 23.77
C GLY A 159 4.94 -5.25 22.37
N CYS A 160 5.64 -4.35 21.68
CA CYS A 160 6.15 -4.63 20.35
C CYS A 160 7.27 -5.70 20.39
N GLY A 161 8.12 -5.68 21.42
CA GLY A 161 9.14 -6.71 21.68
C GLY A 161 8.54 -8.08 22.01
N ALA A 162 7.48 -8.12 22.82
CA ALA A 162 6.77 -9.37 23.15
C ALA A 162 6.13 -9.99 21.90
N MET A 163 5.48 -9.19 21.05
CA MET A 163 4.92 -9.66 19.78
C MET A 163 6.01 -10.13 18.81
N GLY A 164 7.13 -9.42 18.73
CA GLY A 164 8.28 -9.84 17.92
C GLY A 164 8.87 -11.17 18.42
N GLY A 165 9.01 -11.33 19.74
CA GLY A 165 9.45 -12.58 20.36
C GLY A 165 8.50 -13.74 20.09
N LEU A 166 7.19 -13.51 20.22
CA LEU A 166 6.15 -14.50 19.91
C LEU A 166 6.21 -14.93 18.44
N TRP A 167 6.34 -13.98 17.51
CA TRP A 167 6.46 -14.28 16.09
C TRP A 167 7.70 -15.13 15.79
N LEU A 168 8.85 -14.80 16.39
CA LEU A 168 10.07 -15.60 16.25
C LEU A 168 9.92 -17.02 16.80
N LEU A 169 9.23 -17.18 17.95
CA LEU A 169 8.94 -18.49 18.52
C LEU A 169 8.02 -19.32 17.61
N GLN A 170 6.94 -18.72 17.09
CA GLN A 170 6.04 -19.37 16.14
C GLN A 170 6.77 -19.79 14.85
N ARG A 171 7.63 -18.91 14.32
CA ARG A 171 8.42 -19.22 13.12
C ARG A 171 9.39 -20.38 13.36
N ARG A 172 10.04 -20.43 14.53
CA ARG A 172 10.91 -21.57 14.91
C ARG A 172 10.12 -22.87 15.02
N ALA A 173 8.93 -22.83 15.63
CA ALA A 173 8.07 -24.00 15.75
C ALA A 173 7.58 -24.53 14.38
N ALA A 174 7.30 -23.63 13.43
CA ALA A 174 6.82 -23.98 12.09
C ALA A 174 7.89 -24.62 11.18
N VAL A 175 9.19 -24.38 11.43
CA VAL A 175 10.29 -24.91 10.60
C VAL A 175 10.68 -26.35 11.01
N SER A 176 10.33 -26.80 12.20
CA SER A 176 10.71 -28.13 12.73
C SER A 176 9.97 -29.40 12.22
N PRO A 177 8.84 -29.41 11.48
CA PRO A 177 8.11 -30.67 11.28
C PRO A 177 8.56 -31.62 10.15
N SER A 178 9.50 -31.26 9.27
CA SER A 178 9.68 -32.00 8.00
C SER A 178 10.93 -32.88 7.87
N GLN A 179 11.83 -32.93 8.86
CA GLN A 179 13.07 -33.72 8.74
C GLN A 179 13.08 -35.10 9.40
N GLN A 180 12.03 -35.49 10.15
CA GLN A 180 12.05 -36.74 10.92
C GLN A 180 11.29 -37.92 10.30
N SER A 181 10.61 -37.74 9.17
CA SER A 181 9.80 -38.79 8.53
C SER A 181 10.45 -39.48 7.32
N SER A 182 11.69 -39.16 6.95
CA SER A 182 12.36 -39.75 5.77
C SER A 182 13.43 -40.80 6.06
N SER A 183 13.56 -41.31 7.29
CA SER A 183 14.54 -42.35 7.63
C SER A 183 13.98 -43.80 7.61
N THR A 184 12.84 -44.04 6.96
CA THR A 184 12.26 -45.39 6.88
C THR A 184 12.12 -45.84 5.43
N SER A 185 13.23 -46.24 4.82
CA SER A 185 13.35 -47.43 3.96
C SER A 185 14.59 -47.32 3.06
N ASN A 186 15.71 -47.86 3.53
CA ASN A 186 16.59 -48.61 2.64
C ASN A 186 17.13 -49.81 3.41
N PRO A 187 16.35 -50.90 3.51
CA PRO A 187 16.94 -52.20 3.76
C PRO A 187 17.63 -52.62 2.45
N SER A 188 18.89 -53.05 2.56
CA SER A 188 19.65 -53.88 1.60
C SER A 188 20.89 -53.22 0.98
N ALA A 189 22.03 -53.40 1.64
CA ALA A 189 23.27 -53.80 0.95
C ALA A 189 24.24 -54.43 1.95
N SER A 190 24.30 -55.75 1.86
CA SER A 190 25.26 -56.67 2.47
C SER A 190 26.72 -56.23 2.39
N ARG A 191 27.45 -56.27 3.51
CA ARG A 191 28.89 -56.56 3.48
C ARG A 191 29.43 -57.12 4.82
N PRO A 192 30.26 -58.18 4.79
CA PRO A 192 30.74 -58.84 6.00
C PRO A 192 32.08 -58.29 6.51
N ALA A 193 32.20 -58.37 7.84
CA ALA A 193 33.38 -58.58 8.70
C ALA A 193 34.79 -58.23 8.19
N ALA A 194 35.42 -57.25 8.87
CA ALA A 194 36.79 -57.35 9.34
C ALA A 194 36.94 -56.50 10.61
N ALA A 195 37.39 -57.15 11.68
CA ALA A 195 37.55 -56.60 13.02
C ALA A 195 38.86 -55.81 13.14
N THR A 196 38.80 -54.61 13.73
CA THR A 196 39.88 -54.12 14.62
C THR A 196 39.37 -53.02 15.52
N ASP A 197 39.78 -53.14 16.78
CA ASP A 197 39.46 -52.32 17.95
C ASP A 197 39.83 -50.84 17.81
N SER A 198 38.96 -49.97 18.34
CA SER A 198 39.36 -48.99 19.36
C SER A 198 38.11 -48.28 19.89
N SER A 199 37.90 -48.49 21.19
CA SER A 199 36.78 -48.07 22.01
C SER A 199 36.78 -46.57 22.31
N SER A 200 35.82 -45.85 21.73
CA SER A 200 35.21 -44.70 22.36
C SER A 200 33.74 -44.70 21.99
N THR A 201 32.92 -45.26 22.87
CA THR A 201 31.45 -45.26 22.77
C THR A 201 30.99 -43.81 22.64
N PRO A 202 30.48 -43.35 21.47
CA PRO A 202 29.86 -42.04 21.43
C PRO A 202 28.61 -42.13 22.30
N ALA A 203 28.52 -41.27 23.31
CA ALA A 203 27.37 -41.17 24.18
C ALA A 203 26.10 -41.15 23.33
N ALA A 204 25.29 -42.21 23.45
CA ALA A 204 24.06 -42.36 22.71
C ALA A 204 23.18 -41.13 22.99
N PHE A 205 23.10 -40.25 22.00
CA PHE A 205 22.35 -39.01 22.07
C PHE A 205 20.88 -39.41 22.22
N GLN A 206 20.31 -39.35 23.42
CA GLN A 206 18.93 -39.77 23.66
C GLN A 206 17.97 -38.81 22.93
N PRO A 207 17.28 -39.25 21.86
CA PRO A 207 16.36 -38.40 21.11
C PRO A 207 15.08 -38.06 21.91
N GLY A 208 14.81 -38.79 23.00
CA GLY A 208 13.59 -38.63 23.81
C GLY A 208 13.49 -37.31 24.58
N ALA A 209 14.61 -36.71 24.99
CA ALA A 209 14.60 -35.45 25.74
C ALA A 209 14.16 -34.25 24.89
N LEU A 210 14.42 -34.28 23.57
CA LEU A 210 14.03 -33.21 22.65
C LEU A 210 12.53 -33.26 22.33
N SER A 211 11.97 -34.46 22.15
CA SER A 211 10.53 -34.63 21.87
C SER A 211 9.65 -34.10 23.00
N ARG A 212 10.00 -34.38 24.26
CA ARG A 212 9.19 -33.94 25.42
C ARG A 212 9.15 -32.42 25.59
N ASN A 213 10.23 -31.73 25.24
CA ASN A 213 10.27 -30.26 25.26
C ASN A 213 9.42 -29.63 24.16
N GLN A 214 9.25 -30.32 23.02
CA GLN A 214 8.46 -29.84 21.90
C GLN A 214 6.96 -29.87 22.22
N ASP A 215 6.48 -30.92 22.88
CA ASP A 215 5.08 -31.05 23.32
C ASP A 215 4.70 -30.01 24.37
N ASN A 216 5.60 -29.71 25.31
CA ASN A 216 5.39 -28.64 26.29
C ASN A 216 5.34 -27.26 25.61
N LEU A 217 6.18 -27.05 24.60
CA LEU A 217 6.25 -25.77 23.89
C LEU A 217 5.00 -25.57 23.02
N THR A 218 4.51 -26.60 22.32
CA THR A 218 3.27 -26.53 21.54
C THR A 218 2.05 -26.26 22.43
N ALA A 219 1.98 -26.87 23.62
CA ALA A 219 0.94 -26.59 24.60
C ALA A 219 1.01 -25.16 25.18
N ALA A 220 2.22 -24.60 25.34
CA ALA A 220 2.42 -23.26 25.91
C ALA A 220 2.22 -22.11 24.90
N LEU A 221 2.41 -22.36 23.60
CA LEU A 221 2.24 -21.36 22.53
C LEU A 221 0.91 -20.58 22.55
N PRO A 222 -0.28 -21.19 22.70
CA PRO A 222 -1.52 -20.45 22.76
C PRO A 222 -1.59 -19.51 23.97
N MET A 223 -1.14 -19.96 25.15
CA MET A 223 -1.10 -19.10 26.34
C MET A 223 -0.14 -17.92 26.15
N LEU A 224 1.06 -18.17 25.64
CA LEU A 224 2.03 -17.12 25.31
C LEU A 224 1.48 -16.13 24.27
N THR A 225 0.68 -16.64 23.32
CA THR A 225 0.01 -15.80 22.31
C THR A 225 -1.01 -14.88 22.97
N ILE A 226 -1.87 -15.42 23.83
CA ILE A 226 -2.87 -14.64 24.56
C ILE A 226 -2.19 -13.58 25.45
N MET A 227 -1.17 -13.98 26.22
CA MET A 227 -0.41 -13.05 27.06
C MET A 227 0.28 -11.95 26.23
N GLY A 228 0.85 -12.30 25.08
CA GLY A 228 1.44 -11.36 24.14
C GLY A 228 0.44 -10.32 23.66
N TRP A 229 -0.77 -10.74 23.28
CA TRP A 229 -1.85 -9.84 22.88
C TRP A 229 -2.35 -8.94 24.03
N ILE A 230 -2.52 -9.50 25.23
CA ILE A 230 -2.91 -8.71 26.40
C ILE A 230 -1.85 -7.63 26.67
N LEU A 231 -0.57 -7.98 26.65
CA LEU A 231 0.51 -7.01 26.84
C LEU A 231 0.55 -5.97 25.73
N PHE A 232 0.35 -6.37 24.47
CA PHE A 232 0.30 -5.49 23.31
C PHE A 232 -0.83 -4.45 23.39
N ILE A 233 -2.01 -4.88 23.85
CA ILE A 233 -3.16 -4.02 24.10
C ILE A 233 -2.93 -3.12 25.31
N TYR A 234 -2.51 -3.70 26.44
CA TYR A 234 -2.27 -2.98 27.70
C TYR A 234 -1.23 -1.87 27.55
N THR A 235 -0.15 -2.14 26.81
CA THR A 235 0.92 -1.17 26.54
C THR A 235 0.53 -0.11 25.52
N SER A 236 -0.67 -0.18 24.94
CA SER A 236 -1.10 0.69 23.83
C SER A 236 -0.15 0.64 22.62
N CYS A 237 0.61 -0.46 22.41
CA CYS A 237 1.53 -0.60 21.27
C CYS A 237 0.75 -0.51 19.96
N LEU A 238 -0.47 -1.06 19.86
CA LEU A 238 -1.33 -0.91 18.68
C LEU A 238 -1.57 0.55 18.29
N THR A 239 -2.00 1.38 19.25
CA THR A 239 -2.27 2.80 18.99
C THR A 239 -0.98 3.53 18.59
N ALA A 240 0.15 3.22 19.22
CA ALA A 240 1.44 3.81 18.85
C ALA A 240 1.85 3.43 17.42
N LEU A 241 1.71 2.15 17.05
CA LEU A 241 2.01 1.65 15.71
C LEU A 241 1.07 2.26 14.65
N LEU A 242 -0.21 2.38 14.93
CA LEU A 242 -1.17 3.00 14.00
C LEU A 242 -0.84 4.49 13.77
N ARG A 243 -0.52 5.22 14.83
CA ARG A 243 -0.09 6.63 14.72
C ARG A 243 1.20 6.76 13.93
N TRP A 244 2.15 5.86 14.15
CA TRP A 244 3.40 5.81 13.41
C TRP A 244 3.17 5.53 11.92
N ALA A 245 2.40 4.48 11.59
CA ALA A 245 2.11 4.08 10.23
C ALA A 245 1.36 5.17 9.46
N THR A 246 0.35 5.78 10.10
CA THR A 246 -0.42 6.89 9.48
C THR A 246 0.46 8.11 9.23
N LEU A 247 1.23 8.59 10.21
CA LEU A 247 2.13 9.73 10.02
C LEU A 247 3.17 9.48 8.91
N THR A 248 3.73 8.28 8.88
CA THR A 248 4.70 7.88 7.85
C THR A 248 4.05 7.84 6.47
N ALA A 249 2.88 7.21 6.34
CA ALA A 249 2.15 7.12 5.08
C ALA A 249 1.78 8.51 4.55
N LEU A 250 1.29 9.41 5.42
CA LEU A 250 0.94 10.78 5.01
C LEU A 250 2.14 11.58 4.54
N LEU A 251 3.25 11.49 5.26
CA LEU A 251 4.49 12.17 4.88
C LEU A 251 5.02 11.61 3.55
N ALA A 252 5.03 10.29 3.38
CA ALA A 252 5.48 9.64 2.17
C ALA A 252 4.61 9.98 0.97
N LEU A 253 3.27 9.90 1.12
CA LEU A 253 2.29 10.24 0.10
C LEU A 253 2.41 11.71 -0.30
N PHE A 254 2.45 12.63 0.68
CA PHE A 254 2.62 14.06 0.40
C PHE A 254 3.92 14.30 -0.38
N HIS A 255 5.04 13.80 0.14
CA HIS A 255 6.33 13.97 -0.52
C HIS A 255 6.34 13.37 -1.93
N ALA A 256 5.90 12.12 -2.09
CA ALA A 256 5.93 11.43 -3.38
C ALA A 256 4.99 12.08 -4.42
N SER A 257 3.87 12.64 -3.96
CA SER A 257 2.88 13.29 -4.81
C SER A 257 3.33 14.64 -5.34
N PHE A 258 3.94 15.45 -4.49
CA PHE A 258 4.23 16.86 -4.79
C PHE A 258 5.68 17.11 -5.16
N MET A 259 6.62 16.23 -4.80
CA MET A 259 8.02 16.40 -5.17
C MET A 259 8.18 16.28 -6.69
N ARG A 260 8.98 17.16 -7.28
CA ARG A 260 9.29 17.09 -8.71
C ARG A 260 10.14 15.85 -9.00
N PRO A 261 9.71 14.99 -9.93
CA PRO A 261 10.50 13.85 -10.32
C PRO A 261 11.80 14.29 -11.01
N ALA A 262 12.85 13.48 -10.84
CA ALA A 262 14.15 13.70 -11.44
C ALA A 262 14.08 13.82 -12.97
N SER A 263 13.22 13.00 -13.57
CA SER A 263 12.95 12.99 -15.02
C SER A 263 12.47 14.37 -15.51
N GLU A 264 11.53 15.00 -14.81
CA GLU A 264 10.97 16.31 -15.15
C GLU A 264 12.00 17.44 -15.05
N ILE A 265 12.88 17.39 -14.04
CA ILE A 265 13.95 18.39 -13.88
C ILE A 265 14.93 18.32 -15.06
N SER A 266 15.36 17.11 -15.42
CA SER A 266 16.28 16.92 -16.56
C SER A 266 15.64 17.37 -17.89
N TRP A 267 14.37 17.03 -18.09
CA TRP A 267 13.63 17.35 -19.29
C TRP A 267 13.36 18.85 -19.45
N SER A 268 12.93 19.53 -18.38
CA SER A 268 12.69 20.98 -18.40
C SER A 268 13.96 21.75 -18.72
N ARG A 269 15.11 21.30 -18.19
CA ARG A 269 16.42 21.88 -18.50
C ARG A 269 16.81 21.69 -19.97
N GLN A 270 16.61 20.50 -20.53
CA GLN A 270 17.01 20.20 -21.90
C GLN A 270 16.09 20.87 -22.93
N SER A 271 14.79 20.92 -22.65
CA SER A 271 13.79 21.43 -23.60
C SER A 271 13.55 22.94 -23.50
N GLY A 272 14.00 23.58 -22.42
CA GLY A 272 13.67 24.97 -22.11
C GLY A 272 12.17 25.21 -21.92
N ARG A 273 11.36 24.15 -21.81
CA ARG A 273 9.92 24.23 -21.64
C ARG A 273 9.57 24.39 -20.18
N ARG A 274 8.38 24.96 -19.95
CA ARG A 274 7.79 25.04 -18.62
C ARG A 274 7.64 23.64 -18.02
N THR A 275 7.85 23.57 -16.71
CA THR A 275 7.55 22.40 -15.90
C THR A 275 6.06 22.05 -16.02
N LEU A 276 5.75 20.78 -15.90
CA LEU A 276 4.39 20.27 -15.99
C LEU A 276 3.71 20.52 -14.62
N GLY A 277 2.67 21.36 -14.61
CA GLY A 277 1.99 21.80 -13.39
C GLY A 277 2.56 23.06 -12.74
N TRP A 278 2.02 23.40 -11.58
CA TRP A 278 2.26 24.69 -10.90
C TRP A 278 3.15 24.51 -9.69
N SER A 279 4.20 25.32 -9.57
CA SER A 279 5.03 25.31 -8.37
C SER A 279 4.20 25.76 -7.15
N LEU A 280 4.52 25.20 -5.99
CA LEU A 280 3.84 25.57 -4.75
C LEU A 280 3.99 27.08 -4.47
N ALA A 281 5.14 27.66 -4.83
CA ALA A 281 5.38 29.10 -4.78
C ALA A 281 4.39 29.91 -5.65
N GLU A 282 4.06 29.47 -6.86
CA GLU A 282 3.08 30.14 -7.72
C GLU A 282 1.67 30.05 -7.12
N VAL A 283 1.28 28.89 -6.61
CA VAL A 283 -0.05 28.67 -6.04
C VAL A 283 -0.27 29.53 -4.79
N TYR A 284 0.70 29.52 -3.87
CA TYR A 284 0.60 30.22 -2.58
C TYR A 284 0.94 31.71 -2.67
N MET A 285 1.98 32.11 -3.40
CA MET A 285 2.37 33.52 -3.49
C MET A 285 1.61 34.31 -4.57
N GLY A 286 0.83 33.63 -5.42
CA GLY A 286 0.10 34.26 -6.52
C GLY A 286 1.02 34.97 -7.52
N ARG A 287 2.32 34.64 -7.53
CA ARG A 287 3.26 35.19 -8.51
C ARG A 287 2.96 34.53 -9.86
N PRO A 288 2.63 35.30 -10.91
CA PRO A 288 2.51 34.73 -12.24
C PRO A 288 3.85 34.14 -12.62
N ALA A 289 3.85 32.92 -13.18
CA ALA A 289 5.00 32.21 -13.69
C ALA A 289 5.76 33.12 -14.68
N SER A 290 6.74 33.87 -14.17
CA SER A 290 7.53 34.83 -14.94
C SER A 290 8.55 34.05 -15.75
N GLY A 291 8.05 33.35 -16.76
CA GLY A 291 8.90 32.71 -17.77
C GLY A 291 9.67 33.81 -18.49
N PRO A 292 11.01 33.75 -18.53
CA PRO A 292 11.81 34.65 -19.36
C PRO A 292 11.47 34.33 -20.83
N GLY A 293 10.55 35.11 -21.42
CA GLY A 293 10.02 34.84 -22.75
C GLY A 293 8.51 35.08 -22.92
N SER A 294 7.78 35.40 -21.84
CA SER A 294 6.40 35.92 -21.95
C SER A 294 6.43 37.36 -22.48
N GLY A 295 6.82 37.50 -23.75
CA GLY A 295 6.76 38.75 -24.48
C GLY A 295 5.30 39.16 -24.60
N ARG A 296 4.92 40.19 -23.83
CA ARG A 296 3.99 41.28 -24.19
C ARG A 296 2.83 40.91 -25.13
N LEU A 297 2.16 39.78 -24.91
CA LEU A 297 0.92 39.44 -25.60
C LEU A 297 -0.23 40.05 -24.82
N ASP A 298 -1.10 40.72 -25.57
CA ASP A 298 -1.98 41.78 -25.12
C ASP A 298 -2.88 41.40 -23.96
N ARG A 299 -2.82 42.25 -22.93
CA ARG A 299 -3.57 42.22 -21.67
C ARG A 299 -5.06 42.55 -21.84
N ARG A 300 -5.66 42.25 -23.01
CA ARG A 300 -6.92 42.85 -23.46
C ARG A 300 -8.02 41.84 -23.79
N SER A 301 -8.18 40.79 -22.99
CA SER A 301 -9.46 40.04 -22.93
C SER A 301 -9.59 39.19 -21.68
N SER A 302 -9.46 39.78 -20.50
CA SER A 302 -9.86 39.14 -19.24
C SER A 302 -11.39 39.17 -19.10
N ARG A 303 -12.08 38.33 -19.89
CA ARG A 303 -13.44 37.89 -19.56
C ARG A 303 -13.29 36.76 -18.56
N SER A 304 -13.95 36.92 -17.41
CA SER A 304 -14.04 36.01 -16.27
C SER A 304 -14.74 34.70 -16.66
N TYR A 305 -14.10 33.89 -17.50
CA TYR A 305 -14.39 32.46 -17.56
C TYR A 305 -13.65 31.83 -16.37
N GLU A 306 -14.39 31.17 -15.47
CA GLU A 306 -13.76 30.27 -14.49
C GLU A 306 -12.93 29.27 -15.28
N ASP A 307 -11.62 29.45 -15.27
CA ASP A 307 -10.69 28.58 -15.96
C ASP A 307 -10.76 27.20 -15.27
N PRO A 308 -11.22 26.14 -15.95
CA PRO A 308 -11.34 24.81 -15.35
C PRO A 308 -10.00 24.23 -14.86
N GLY A 309 -8.89 24.94 -15.09
CA GLY A 309 -7.56 24.62 -14.59
C GLY A 309 -7.07 25.42 -13.38
N ASP A 310 -7.93 26.02 -12.53
CA ASP A 310 -7.43 26.70 -11.32
C ASP A 310 -6.69 25.72 -10.38
N PRO A 311 -5.35 25.83 -10.22
CA PRO A 311 -4.56 24.92 -9.39
C PRO A 311 -4.97 24.94 -7.92
N ARG A 312 -5.58 26.02 -7.46
CA ARG A 312 -6.05 26.13 -6.07
C ARG A 312 -7.23 25.22 -5.81
N LYS A 313 -8.12 25.04 -6.80
CA LYS A 313 -9.25 24.13 -6.71
C LYS A 313 -8.76 22.68 -6.64
N LEU A 314 -7.83 22.30 -7.52
CA LEU A 314 -7.23 20.96 -7.50
C LEU A 314 -6.45 20.70 -6.22
N LEU A 315 -5.64 21.66 -5.75
CA LEU A 315 -4.92 21.52 -4.47
C LEU A 315 -5.89 21.39 -3.30
N ARG A 316 -7.01 22.12 -3.31
CA ARG A 316 -8.07 21.99 -2.30
C ARG A 316 -8.69 20.60 -2.36
N GLU A 317 -9.02 20.10 -3.54
CA GLU A 317 -9.60 18.77 -3.72
C GLU A 317 -8.64 17.66 -3.27
N ILE A 318 -7.35 17.74 -3.64
CA ILE A 318 -6.32 16.81 -3.18
C ILE A 318 -6.18 16.88 -1.66
N ASN A 319 -6.12 18.09 -1.08
CA ASN A 319 -6.05 18.26 0.36
C ASN A 319 -7.30 17.72 1.06
N GLU A 320 -8.50 17.99 0.55
CA GLU A 320 -9.74 17.47 1.12
C GLU A 320 -9.75 15.95 1.08
N ILE A 321 -9.38 15.32 -0.05
CA ILE A 321 -9.33 13.86 -0.16
C ILE A 321 -8.27 13.29 0.78
N VAL A 322 -7.04 13.81 0.74
CA VAL A 322 -5.92 13.29 1.53
C VAL A 322 -6.13 13.54 3.02
N PHE A 323 -6.45 14.77 3.44
CA PHE A 323 -6.66 15.10 4.85
C PHE A 323 -7.97 14.56 5.40
N ASN A 324 -9.05 14.43 4.62
CA ASN A 324 -10.24 13.72 5.11
C ASN A 324 -9.96 12.23 5.24
N ALA A 325 -9.32 11.58 4.26
CA ALA A 325 -8.96 10.17 4.39
C ALA A 325 -8.00 9.94 5.57
N ALA A 326 -7.00 10.80 5.73
CA ALA A 326 -6.07 10.80 6.84
C ALA A 326 -6.74 11.03 8.19
N GLY A 327 -7.59 12.06 8.26
CA GLY A 327 -8.32 12.46 9.45
C GLY A 327 -9.32 11.40 9.88
N GLN A 328 -10.05 10.82 8.93
CA GLN A 328 -10.92 9.67 9.18
C GLN A 328 -10.10 8.47 9.65
N ALA A 329 -9.02 8.10 8.94
CA ALA A 329 -8.15 7.01 9.37
C ALA A 329 -7.58 7.24 10.78
N TRP A 330 -7.17 8.46 11.10
CA TRP A 330 -6.70 8.86 12.43
C TRP A 330 -7.79 8.77 13.49
N LEU A 331 -8.99 9.27 13.22
CA LEU A 331 -10.14 9.20 14.13
C LEU A 331 -10.55 7.74 14.36
N LEU A 332 -10.55 6.91 13.31
CA LEU A 332 -10.75 5.46 13.45
C LEU A 332 -9.64 4.86 14.33
N CYS A 333 -8.37 5.21 14.11
CA CYS A 333 -7.25 4.74 14.93
C CYS A 333 -7.30 5.21 16.39
N LEU A 334 -7.99 6.32 16.70
CA LEU A 334 -8.19 6.77 18.07
C LEU A 334 -9.42 6.11 18.73
N ARG A 335 -10.50 5.94 17.98
CA ARG A 335 -11.79 5.45 18.48
C ARG A 335 -11.82 3.94 18.64
N TYR A 336 -11.28 3.21 17.66
CA TYR A 336 -11.35 1.75 17.62
C TYR A 336 -10.58 1.05 18.74
N PRO A 337 -9.37 1.49 19.16
CA PRO A 337 -8.71 0.85 20.29
C PRO A 337 -9.55 0.92 21.56
N GLN A 338 -10.27 2.02 21.78
CA GLN A 338 -11.11 2.19 22.95
C GLN A 338 -12.37 1.31 22.87
N GLU A 339 -13.02 1.24 21.71
CA GLU A 339 -14.16 0.34 21.48
C GLU A 339 -13.76 -1.13 21.55
N TRP A 340 -12.60 -1.52 21.01
CA TRP A 340 -12.06 -2.87 21.08
C TRP A 340 -11.60 -3.25 22.50
N LEU A 341 -10.96 -2.33 23.22
CA LEU A 341 -10.63 -2.52 24.65
C LEU A 341 -11.89 -2.68 25.48
N GLN A 342 -12.92 -1.87 25.21
CA GLN A 342 -14.21 -1.96 25.88
C GLN A 342 -14.89 -3.31 25.56
N GLN A 343 -14.94 -3.71 24.29
CA GLN A 343 -15.48 -5.00 23.88
C GLN A 343 -14.70 -6.16 24.50
N ALA A 344 -13.36 -6.13 24.47
CA ALA A 344 -12.53 -7.18 25.07
C ALA A 344 -12.72 -7.23 26.61
N TYR A 345 -12.81 -6.07 27.26
CA TYR A 345 -13.12 -5.97 28.68
C TYR A 345 -14.51 -6.54 28.99
N ASP A 346 -15.52 -6.19 28.20
CA ASP A 346 -16.88 -6.70 28.34
C ASP A 346 -16.95 -8.21 28.07
N LEU A 347 -16.13 -8.74 27.15
CA LEU A 347 -16.02 -10.16 26.85
C LEU A 347 -15.38 -10.95 28.00
N VAL A 348 -14.36 -10.38 28.65
CA VAL A 348 -13.73 -10.96 29.85
C VAL A 348 -14.65 -10.88 31.07
N ARG A 349 -15.36 -9.75 31.23
CA ARG A 349 -16.25 -9.50 32.38
C ARG A 349 -17.58 -10.26 32.27
N TYR A 350 -18.10 -10.45 31.06
CA TYR A 350 -19.39 -11.07 30.80
C TYR A 350 -19.31 -12.18 29.73
N PRO A 351 -18.52 -13.25 29.97
CA PRO A 351 -18.29 -14.29 28.96
C PRO A 351 -19.56 -15.01 28.50
N ARG A 352 -20.59 -15.08 29.37
CA ARG A 352 -21.88 -15.73 29.08
C ARG A 352 -22.74 -15.00 28.06
N ILE A 353 -22.58 -13.67 27.91
CA ILE A 353 -23.40 -12.88 26.97
C ILE A 353 -23.01 -13.20 25.52
N PHE A 354 -21.73 -13.49 25.27
CA PHE A 354 -21.23 -13.79 23.93
C PHE A 354 -21.40 -15.26 23.52
N LEU A 355 -21.42 -16.19 24.48
CA LEU A 355 -21.61 -17.61 24.21
C LEU A 355 -23.07 -17.98 23.85
N ASN A 356 -24.06 -17.23 24.34
CA ASN A 356 -25.48 -17.51 24.06
C ASN A 356 -25.96 -17.01 22.69
N ASN A 357 -25.24 -16.06 22.07
CA ASN A 357 -25.62 -15.55 20.75
C ASN A 357 -25.09 -16.39 19.58
N SER A 358 -24.22 -17.38 19.82
CA SER A 358 -23.68 -18.27 18.78
C SER A 358 -24.40 -19.61 18.63
N THR A 359 -25.37 -19.93 19.51
CA THR A 359 -26.12 -21.20 19.48
C THR A 359 -27.55 -21.04 18.93
N GLY A 360 -27.80 -20.01 18.14
CA GLY A 360 -29.05 -19.84 17.38
C GLY A 360 -29.05 -20.58 16.03
N PHE A 361 -28.55 -21.81 16.01
CA PHE A 361 -28.70 -22.76 14.90
C PHE A 361 -29.47 -23.98 15.38
#